data_AF-A0A7S2IVU2-F1
#
_entry.id   AF-A0A7S2IVU2-F1
#
_cell.length_a   1.000
_cell.length_b   1.000
_cell.length_c   1.000
_cell.angle_alpha   90.00
_cell.angle_beta   90.00
_cell.angle_gamma   90.00
#
_symmetry.space_group_name_H-M   'P 1'
#
loop_
_entity.id
_entity.type
_entity.pdbx_description
1 polymer ?
#
loop_
_entity_poly.entity_id
_entity_poly.type
_entity_poly.pdbx_seq_one_letter_code
_entity_poly.pdbx_strand_id
1 'polypeptide(L)'
;SEVPQQTHFASYRWPARSLTAEEVAAYQRDGFVVVRRALPPGPLAEIREHVQRAGRQDDSGYAISWWWTYTWLESDLIRDFWYHSPATDLIAQLLEGQGDEVRLITDWVSGITAGDPGHCWHHDCYPSYETVSNSSPAASAWIPLSPVRHTDP
;
A
#
# COMPACT_ATOMS: atom_id res chain seq x y z
N SER A 1 11.19 -14.10 21.86
CA SER A 1 10.37 -13.89 20.65
C SER A 1 8.93 -14.05 21.04
N GLU A 2 8.16 -12.97 21.08
CA GLU A 2 6.70 -13.07 21.18
C GLU A 2 6.15 -13.66 19.88
N VAL A 3 5.19 -14.56 19.99
CA VAL A 3 4.49 -15.12 18.83
C VAL A 3 3.58 -14.00 18.30
N PRO A 4 3.65 -13.64 17.01
CA PRO A 4 2.77 -12.63 16.45
C PRO A 4 1.31 -13.00 16.69
N GLN A 5 0.51 -12.08 17.23
CA GLN A 5 -0.88 -12.36 17.53
C GLN A 5 -1.69 -12.13 16.26
N GLN A 6 -2.35 -13.18 15.74
CA GLN A 6 -3.27 -13.02 14.63
C GLN A 6 -4.43 -12.11 15.05
N THR A 7 -4.73 -11.14 14.19
CA THR A 7 -5.85 -10.21 14.34
C THR A 7 -7.09 -10.78 13.66
N HIS A 8 -8.24 -10.13 13.85
CA HIS A 8 -9.48 -10.52 13.16
C HIS A 8 -9.38 -10.38 11.64
N PHE A 9 -8.44 -9.61 11.09
CA PHE A 9 -8.22 -9.50 9.64
C PHE A 9 -7.78 -10.80 8.99
N ALA A 10 -7.04 -11.66 9.71
CA ALA A 10 -6.69 -13.00 9.25
C ALA A 10 -7.92 -13.91 9.03
N SER A 11 -9.01 -13.61 9.74
CA SER A 11 -10.29 -14.34 9.64
C SER A 11 -11.40 -13.56 8.93
N TYR A 12 -11.13 -12.31 8.53
CA TYR A 12 -12.12 -11.46 7.90
C TYR A 12 -12.47 -12.03 6.52
N ARG A 13 -13.76 -12.04 6.18
CA ARG A 13 -14.22 -12.47 4.86
C ARG A 13 -14.02 -11.35 3.85
N TRP A 14 -12.81 -11.27 3.31
CA TRP A 14 -12.47 -10.32 2.28
C TRP A 14 -13.28 -10.59 0.99
N PRO A 15 -13.89 -9.56 0.39
CA PRO A 15 -14.61 -9.73 -0.87
C PRO A 15 -13.61 -10.10 -1.97
N ALA A 16 -13.85 -11.20 -2.66
CA ALA A 16 -13.04 -11.58 -3.81
C ALA A 16 -13.14 -10.51 -4.90
N ARG A 17 -11.99 -10.05 -5.40
CA ARG A 17 -11.88 -9.11 -6.51
C ARG A 17 -10.68 -9.48 -7.37
N SER A 18 -10.92 -9.73 -8.64
CA SER A 18 -9.89 -9.96 -9.66
C SER A 18 -9.89 -8.81 -10.64
N LEU A 19 -8.72 -8.44 -11.17
CA LEU A 19 -8.57 -7.42 -12.19
C LEU A 19 -9.36 -7.79 -13.45
N THR A 20 -10.00 -6.81 -14.08
CA THR A 20 -10.59 -7.03 -15.40
C THR A 20 -9.50 -6.97 -16.48
N ALA A 21 -9.78 -7.50 -17.66
CA ALA A 21 -8.85 -7.43 -18.79
C ALA A 21 -8.50 -5.97 -19.15
N GLU A 22 -9.46 -5.06 -19.02
CA GLU A 22 -9.25 -3.63 -19.25
C GLU A 22 -8.34 -3.00 -18.20
N GLU A 23 -8.45 -3.42 -16.93
CA GLU A 23 -7.56 -2.96 -15.85
C GLU A 23 -6.12 -3.46 -16.05
N VAL A 24 -5.96 -4.73 -16.44
CA VAL A 24 -4.64 -5.30 -16.78
C VAL A 24 -4.03 -4.57 -17.98
N ALA A 25 -4.82 -4.35 -19.04
CA ALA A 25 -4.36 -3.64 -20.22
C ALA A 25 -3.99 -2.17 -19.92
N ALA A 26 -4.73 -1.51 -19.03
CA ALA A 26 -4.40 -0.17 -18.58
C ALA A 26 -3.05 -0.14 -17.84
N TYR A 27 -2.83 -1.08 -16.92
CA TYR A 27 -1.55 -1.19 -16.22
C TYR A 27 -0.37 -1.42 -17.17
N GLN A 28 -0.51 -2.33 -18.13
CA GLN A 28 0.53 -2.62 -19.12
C GLN A 28 0.85 -1.42 -20.03
N ARG A 29 -0.17 -0.61 -20.34
CA ARG A 29 -0.02 0.57 -21.21
C ARG A 29 0.55 1.78 -20.47
N ASP A 30 0.06 2.05 -19.27
CA ASP A 30 0.28 3.30 -18.56
C ASP A 30 1.26 3.17 -17.37
N GLY A 31 1.61 1.93 -16.97
CA GLY A 31 2.41 1.65 -15.79
C GLY A 31 1.66 1.77 -14.47
N PHE A 32 0.36 2.11 -14.50
CA PHE A 32 -0.51 2.17 -13.32
C PHE A 32 -1.97 1.85 -13.68
N VAL A 33 -2.76 1.49 -12.67
CA VAL A 33 -4.21 1.30 -12.79
C VAL A 33 -4.90 1.70 -11.49
N VAL A 34 -6.10 2.31 -11.60
CA VAL A 34 -6.93 2.65 -10.44
C VAL A 34 -8.05 1.62 -10.29
N VAL A 35 -7.95 0.76 -9.28
CA VAL A 35 -8.97 -0.25 -8.98
C VAL A 35 -9.96 0.30 -7.95
N ARG A 36 -11.17 0.62 -8.40
CA ARG A 36 -12.21 1.19 -7.52
C ARG A 36 -12.86 0.10 -6.68
N ARG A 37 -13.16 0.41 -5.41
CA ARG A 37 -13.82 -0.51 -4.47
C ARG A 37 -13.08 -1.84 -4.32
N ALA A 38 -11.75 -1.82 -4.47
CA ALA A 38 -10.89 -2.99 -4.27
C ALA A 38 -10.96 -3.51 -2.83
N LEU A 39 -11.18 -2.60 -1.89
CA LEU A 39 -11.13 -2.86 -0.45
C LEU A 39 -12.41 -2.38 0.23
N PRO A 40 -12.95 -3.14 1.19
CA PRO A 40 -14.13 -2.75 1.95
C PRO A 40 -13.86 -1.54 2.85
N PRO A 41 -14.83 -0.61 2.99
CA PRO A 41 -14.62 0.62 3.77
C PRO A 41 -14.44 0.38 5.27
N GLY A 42 -15.00 -0.70 5.83
CA GLY A 42 -14.88 -1.03 7.26
C GLY A 42 -13.43 -1.29 7.70
N PRO A 43 -12.75 -2.32 7.15
CA PRO A 43 -11.34 -2.57 7.44
C PRO A 43 -10.43 -1.37 7.14
N LEU A 44 -10.69 -0.60 6.08
CA LEU A 44 -9.94 0.63 5.81
C LEU A 44 -10.12 1.70 6.89
N ALA A 45 -11.34 1.87 7.41
CA ALA A 45 -11.59 2.78 8.52
C ALA A 45 -10.85 2.33 9.79
N GLU A 46 -10.77 1.03 10.04
CA GLU A 46 -10.04 0.49 11.18
C GLU A 46 -8.52 0.68 11.08
N ILE A 47 -7.93 0.45 9.89
CA ILE A 47 -6.52 0.79 9.64
C ILE A 47 -6.29 2.28 9.87
N ARG A 48 -7.18 3.14 9.37
CA ARG A 48 -7.09 4.59 9.57
C ARG A 48 -7.09 4.96 11.06
N GLU A 49 -8.02 4.42 11.84
CA GLU A 49 -8.09 4.69 13.27
C GLU A 49 -6.86 4.15 14.02
N HIS A 50 -6.37 2.97 13.64
CA HIS A 50 -5.14 2.40 14.20
C HIS A 50 -3.94 3.32 13.99
N VAL A 51 -3.74 3.79 12.75
CA VAL A 51 -2.68 4.75 12.41
C VAL A 51 -2.81 6.05 13.20
N GLN A 52 -4.03 6.59 13.32
CA GLN A 52 -4.29 7.81 14.10
C GLN A 52 -3.97 7.63 15.59
N ARG A 53 -4.27 6.46 16.17
CA ARG A 53 -3.99 6.15 17.58
C ARG A 53 -2.51 5.87 17.84
N ALA A 54 -1.79 5.32 16.87
CA ALA A 54 -0.37 5.00 17.02
C ALA A 54 0.47 6.26 17.30
N GLY A 55 0.04 7.44 16.83
CA GLY A 55 0.69 8.72 17.11
C GLY A 55 2.13 8.82 16.61
N ARG A 56 2.56 7.89 15.76
CA ARG A 56 3.89 7.84 15.14
C ARG A 56 3.90 8.79 13.95
N GLN A 57 4.26 10.03 14.24
CA GLN A 57 4.38 11.11 13.27
C GLN A 57 5.84 11.56 13.25
N ASP A 58 6.72 10.70 12.75
CA ASP A 58 8.10 11.12 12.51
C ASP A 58 8.07 12.18 11.41
N ASP A 59 8.61 13.36 11.72
CA ASP A 59 8.78 14.42 10.72
C ASP A 59 9.61 13.84 9.58
N SER A 60 9.02 13.83 8.39
CA SER A 60 9.66 13.26 7.21
C SER A 60 10.84 14.12 6.74
N GLY A 61 10.88 15.40 7.15
CA GLY A 61 11.82 16.39 6.62
C GLY A 61 11.67 16.67 5.12
N TYR A 62 10.64 16.12 4.45
CA TYR A 62 10.50 16.10 2.99
C TYR A 62 9.06 15.84 2.52
N ALA A 63 8.47 16.73 1.70
CA ALA A 63 7.22 16.55 0.91
C ALA A 63 5.92 16.08 1.60
N ILE A 64 5.97 15.52 2.80
CA ILE A 64 4.84 15.02 3.59
C ILE A 64 5.03 15.41 5.05
N SER A 65 3.94 15.61 5.78
CA SER A 65 4.04 16.02 7.19
C SER A 65 4.67 14.95 8.08
N TRP A 66 4.43 13.67 7.78
CA TRP A 66 5.01 12.56 8.52
C TRP A 66 4.89 11.23 7.78
N TRP A 67 5.70 10.26 8.19
CA TRP A 67 5.57 8.87 7.78
C TRP A 67 5.78 7.89 8.95
N TRP A 68 5.28 6.67 8.78
CA TRP A 68 5.63 5.50 9.58
C TRP A 68 6.02 4.40 8.60
N THR A 69 7.28 3.96 8.64
CA THR A 69 7.85 2.97 7.71
C THR A 69 7.86 1.57 8.32
N TYR A 70 7.87 0.53 7.48
CA TYR A 70 7.86 -0.88 7.90
C TYR A 70 6.73 -1.20 8.89
N THR A 71 5.57 -0.60 8.69
CA THR A 71 4.42 -0.71 9.59
C THR A 71 3.89 -2.14 9.66
N TRP A 72 4.08 -2.93 8.59
CA TRP A 72 3.78 -4.36 8.58
C TRP A 72 4.66 -5.20 9.55
N LEU A 73 5.87 -4.73 9.90
CA LEU A 73 6.71 -5.40 10.91
C LEU A 73 6.31 -5.02 12.33
N GLU A 74 5.73 -3.84 12.52
CA GLU A 74 5.45 -3.26 13.83
C GLU A 74 3.98 -3.38 14.26
N SER A 75 3.08 -3.69 13.34
CA SER A 75 1.64 -3.80 13.59
C SER A 75 1.09 -5.11 13.03
N ASP A 76 0.66 -5.99 13.94
CA ASP A 76 -0.05 -7.22 13.58
C ASP A 76 -1.29 -6.95 12.72
N LEU A 77 -1.98 -5.83 12.95
CA LEU A 77 -3.16 -5.42 12.19
C LEU A 77 -2.82 -5.05 10.74
N ILE A 78 -1.77 -4.23 10.54
CA ILE A 78 -1.34 -3.83 9.19
C ILE A 78 -0.69 -5.00 8.45
N ARG A 79 0.07 -5.84 9.16
CA ARG A 79 0.59 -7.09 8.63
C ARG A 79 -0.53 -7.96 8.07
N ASP A 80 -1.50 -8.29 8.91
CA ASP A 80 -2.59 -9.19 8.52
C ASP A 80 -3.47 -8.57 7.43
N PHE A 81 -3.61 -7.23 7.40
CA PHE A 81 -4.22 -6.53 6.27
C PHE A 81 -3.48 -6.83 4.96
N TRP A 82 -2.16 -6.70 4.93
CA TRP A 82 -1.38 -7.01 3.72
C TRP A 82 -1.52 -8.48 3.33
N TYR A 83 -1.35 -9.43 4.25
CA TYR A 83 -1.35 -10.86 3.91
C TYR A 83 -2.73 -11.43 3.53
N HIS A 84 -3.82 -10.81 3.99
CA HIS A 84 -5.15 -11.39 3.84
C HIS A 84 -6.11 -10.56 3.00
N SER A 85 -5.82 -9.28 2.75
CA SER A 85 -6.70 -8.45 1.93
C SER A 85 -6.51 -8.71 0.43
N PRO A 86 -7.50 -8.35 -0.41
CA PRO A 86 -7.39 -8.46 -1.86
C PRO A 86 -6.26 -7.62 -2.48
N ALA A 87 -5.62 -6.71 -1.73
CA ALA A 87 -4.58 -5.84 -2.27
C ALA A 87 -3.39 -6.64 -2.84
N THR A 88 -2.92 -7.66 -2.12
CA THR A 88 -1.82 -8.52 -2.58
C THR A 88 -2.23 -9.42 -3.73
N ASP A 89 -3.47 -9.92 -3.74
CA ASP A 89 -3.99 -10.74 -4.84
C ASP A 89 -4.06 -9.94 -6.15
N LEU A 90 -4.42 -8.65 -6.07
CA LEU A 90 -4.43 -7.75 -7.22
C LEU A 90 -3.00 -7.46 -7.71
N ILE A 91 -2.05 -7.24 -6.81
CA ILE A 91 -0.63 -7.11 -7.18
C ILE A 91 -0.11 -8.39 -7.85
N ALA A 92 -0.44 -9.56 -7.30
CA ALA A 92 -0.03 -10.84 -7.85
C ALA A 92 -0.56 -11.06 -9.27
N GLN A 93 -1.79 -10.64 -9.56
CA GLN A 93 -2.34 -10.66 -10.93
C GLN A 93 -1.58 -9.72 -11.89
N LEU A 94 -1.10 -8.56 -11.43
CA LEU A 94 -0.28 -7.66 -12.27
C LEU A 94 1.10 -8.23 -12.57
N LEU A 95 1.65 -9.00 -11.63
CA LEU A 95 2.99 -9.60 -11.73
C LEU A 95 2.96 -11.04 -12.25
N GLU A 96 1.79 -11.54 -12.65
CA GLU A 96 1.60 -12.92 -13.11
C GLU A 96 2.58 -13.25 -14.27
N GLY A 97 3.26 -14.39 -14.16
CA GLY A 97 4.24 -14.84 -15.14
C GLY A 97 5.63 -14.18 -15.04
N GLN A 98 5.85 -13.28 -14.06
CA GLN A 98 7.15 -12.63 -13.85
C GLN A 98 7.93 -13.22 -12.66
N GLY A 99 7.36 -14.18 -11.93
CA GLY A 99 8.01 -14.90 -10.84
C GLY A 99 7.10 -15.98 -10.23
N ASP A 100 7.66 -16.77 -9.32
CA ASP A 100 6.94 -17.86 -8.64
C ASP A 100 6.14 -17.40 -7.41
N GLU A 101 6.53 -16.26 -6.83
CA GLU A 101 5.95 -15.73 -5.60
C GLU A 101 6.02 -14.19 -5.57
N VAL A 102 5.06 -13.57 -4.88
CA VAL A 102 5.10 -12.14 -4.55
C VAL A 102 5.41 -11.98 -3.07
N ARG A 103 6.38 -11.13 -2.76
CA ARG A 103 6.81 -10.85 -1.38
C ARG A 103 6.59 -9.37 -1.06
N LEU A 104 6.05 -9.09 0.12
CA LEU A 104 6.05 -7.74 0.68
C LEU A 104 7.48 -7.39 1.13
N ILE A 105 8.04 -6.33 0.56
CA ILE A 105 9.42 -5.90 0.84
C ILE A 105 9.42 -4.75 1.84
N THR A 106 8.54 -3.77 1.63
CA THR A 106 8.38 -2.61 2.49
C THR A 106 6.95 -2.09 2.39
N ASP A 107 6.53 -1.39 3.44
CA ASP A 107 5.37 -0.51 3.39
C ASP A 107 5.65 0.75 4.20
N TRP A 108 4.82 1.76 4.01
CA TRP A 108 4.76 2.91 4.90
C TRP A 108 3.37 3.54 4.85
N VAL A 109 3.05 4.28 5.89
CA VAL A 109 1.88 5.14 5.96
C VAL A 109 2.34 6.57 6.04
N SER A 110 1.86 7.43 5.14
CA SER A 110 2.19 8.85 5.09
C SER A 110 1.00 9.73 5.45
N GLY A 111 1.23 10.74 6.27
CA GLY A 111 0.28 11.84 6.46
C GLY A 111 0.63 13.02 5.58
N ILE A 112 -0.34 13.47 4.79
CA ILE A 112 -0.24 14.66 3.96
C ILE A 112 -1.20 15.70 4.52
N THR A 113 -0.71 16.89 4.83
CA THR A 113 -1.51 18.02 5.31
C THR A 113 -1.47 19.21 4.35
N ALA A 114 -2.39 20.15 4.55
CA ALA A 114 -2.46 21.35 3.73
C ALA A 114 -1.19 22.19 3.93
N GLY A 115 -0.48 22.47 2.83
CA GLY A 115 0.79 23.19 2.84
C GLY A 115 2.02 22.30 2.65
N ASP A 116 1.87 20.97 2.70
CA ASP A 116 2.96 20.06 2.34
C ASP A 116 3.39 20.28 0.88
N PRO A 117 4.71 20.35 0.59
CA PRO A 117 5.18 20.52 -0.78
C PRO A 117 4.92 19.23 -1.56
N GLY A 118 4.18 19.31 -2.67
CA GLY A 118 3.89 18.14 -3.50
C GLY A 118 5.15 17.38 -3.93
N HIS A 119 5.00 16.07 -4.17
CA HIS A 119 6.11 15.22 -4.61
C HIS A 119 6.60 15.60 -6.00
N CYS A 120 7.92 15.52 -6.23
CA CYS A 120 8.49 15.70 -7.57
C CYS A 120 8.19 14.49 -8.47
N TRP A 121 8.45 14.63 -9.77
CA TRP A 121 8.43 13.49 -10.68
C TRP A 121 9.56 12.51 -10.33
N HIS A 122 9.21 11.27 -9.99
CA HIS A 122 10.15 10.20 -9.67
C HIS A 122 9.56 8.83 -10.06
N HIS A 123 10.40 7.81 -10.03
CA HIS A 123 9.99 6.41 -9.95
C HIS A 123 10.43 5.83 -8.60
N ASP A 124 9.70 4.85 -8.10
CA ASP A 124 10.02 4.21 -6.83
C ASP A 124 11.18 3.18 -6.94
N CYS A 125 11.75 2.97 -8.14
CA CYS A 125 12.84 2.00 -8.31
C CYS A 125 14.22 2.54 -7.90
N TYR A 126 15.22 1.65 -7.88
CA TYR A 126 16.56 1.84 -7.28
C TYR A 126 17.13 3.25 -7.47
N PRO A 127 17.62 3.89 -6.39
CA PRO A 127 18.04 3.26 -5.13
C PRO A 127 16.98 3.13 -4.04
N SER A 128 15.72 3.49 -4.29
CA SER A 128 14.72 3.71 -3.23
C SER A 128 14.36 2.48 -2.39
N TYR A 129 14.61 1.25 -2.86
CA TYR A 129 14.36 0.01 -2.10
C TYR A 129 15.54 -0.98 -2.12
N GLU A 130 16.79 -0.50 -2.04
CA GLU A 130 18.10 -1.15 -1.82
C GLU A 130 18.30 -2.65 -2.21
N THR A 131 17.39 -3.53 -1.85
CA THR A 131 17.29 -4.97 -2.14
C THR A 131 16.66 -5.32 -3.50
N VAL A 132 15.99 -4.38 -4.18
CA VAL A 132 15.29 -4.62 -5.46
C VAL A 132 16.07 -4.00 -6.62
N SER A 133 16.45 -4.82 -7.61
CA SER A 133 17.09 -4.31 -8.82
C SER A 133 16.08 -3.58 -9.72
N ASN A 134 16.53 -2.64 -10.55
CA ASN A 134 15.66 -2.00 -11.56
C ASN A 134 15.05 -2.97 -12.58
N SER A 135 15.58 -4.18 -12.67
CA SER A 135 15.07 -5.27 -13.52
C SER A 135 14.12 -6.22 -12.79
N SER A 136 13.96 -6.08 -11.47
CA SER A 136 13.09 -6.95 -10.70
C SER A 136 11.63 -6.56 -10.94
N PRO A 137 10.75 -7.52 -11.27
CA PRO A 137 9.33 -7.24 -11.38
C PRO A 137 8.78 -6.86 -10.01
N ALA A 138 8.36 -5.60 -9.86
CA ALA A 138 7.85 -5.04 -8.63
C ALA A 138 6.68 -4.09 -8.93
N ALA A 139 5.73 -4.01 -8.01
CA ALA A 139 4.61 -3.09 -8.08
C ALA A 139 4.27 -2.58 -6.69
N SER A 140 3.82 -1.32 -6.63
CA SER A 140 3.35 -0.67 -5.40
C SER A 140 1.82 -0.59 -5.41
N ALA A 141 1.17 -0.87 -4.28
CA ALA A 141 -0.24 -0.53 -4.06
C ALA A 141 -0.34 0.72 -3.19
N TRP A 142 -0.89 1.80 -3.76
CA TRP A 142 -1.19 3.01 -3.02
C TRP A 142 -2.67 3.01 -2.58
N ILE A 143 -2.90 2.96 -1.27
CA ILE A 143 -4.24 2.77 -0.70
C ILE A 143 -4.62 4.02 0.11
N PRO A 144 -5.60 4.81 -0.35
CA PRO A 144 -6.02 5.99 0.38
C PRO A 144 -6.80 5.61 1.64
N LEU A 145 -6.28 5.99 2.81
CA LEU A 145 -6.98 5.86 4.11
C LEU A 145 -7.95 7.03 4.37
N SER A 146 -7.98 8.03 3.49
CA SER A 146 -8.88 9.17 3.54
C SER A 146 -9.19 9.64 2.11
N PRO A 147 -10.31 10.34 1.87
CA PRO A 147 -10.64 10.84 0.54
C PRO A 147 -9.53 11.74 -0.02
N VAL A 148 -9.10 11.43 -1.23
CA VAL A 148 -8.06 12.19 -1.95
C VAL A 148 -8.77 13.09 -2.94
N ARG A 149 -8.48 14.38 -2.86
CA ARG A 149 -9.08 15.39 -3.72
C ARG A 149 -7.97 16.18 -4.38
N HIS A 150 -8.14 16.48 -5.66
CA HIS A 150 -7.40 17.56 -6.27
C HIS A 150 -7.88 18.85 -5.60
N THR A 151 -6.98 19.54 -4.92
CA THR A 151 -7.21 20.92 -4.52
C THR A 151 -6.57 21.76 -5.59
N ASP A 152 -7.38 22.52 -6.33
CA ASP A 152 -6.83 23.53 -7.23
C ASP A 152 -5.96 24.50 -6.39
N PRO A 153 -4.79 24.89 -6.89
CA PRO A 153 -3.89 25.79 -6.18
C PRO A 153 -4.51 27.17 -5.90
#